data_AF-A0A8I0L6M6-F1
#
_entry.id   AF-A0A8I0L6M6-F1
#
_cell.length_a   1.000
_cell.length_b   1.000
_cell.length_c   1.000
_cell.angle_alpha   90.00
_cell.angle_beta   90.00
_cell.angle_gamma   90.00
#
_symmetry.space_group_name_H-M   'P 1'
#
loop_
_entity.id
_entity.type
_entity.pdbx_description
1 polymer ?
#
loop_
_entity_poly.entity_id
_entity_poly.type
_entity_poly.pdbx_seq_one_letter_code
_entity_poly.pdbx_strand_id
1 'polypeptide(L)' 'KMSSAWLNFARTGNPNAEGLPEWEPYTAEKGATMIFNNDCQVKYNHDKELLEVVMAFPTRGF' A
#
# COMPACT_ATOMS: atom_id res chain seq x y z
N LYS A 1 6.73 8.91 10.93
CA LYS A 1 6.71 7.92 9.83
C LYS A 1 5.54 8.18 8.89
N MET A 2 4.28 7.89 9.27
CA MET A 2 3.11 8.12 8.39
C MET A 2 2.91 9.60 8.02
N SER A 3 2.93 10.53 8.98
CA SER A 3 2.76 11.97 8.71
C SER A 3 3.81 12.54 7.76
N SER A 4 5.08 12.13 7.93
CA SER A 4 6.18 12.49 7.03
C SER A 4 5.97 11.98 5.61
N ALA A 5 5.54 10.73 5.45
CA ALA A 5 5.23 10.16 4.14
C ALA A 5 4.07 10.91 3.44
N TRP A 6 3.00 11.21 4.18
CA TRP A 6 1.89 12.02 3.68
C TRP A 6 2.31 13.44 3.27
N LEU A 7 3.15 14.09 4.07
CA LEU A 7 3.68 15.42 3.74
C LEU A 7 4.54 15.40 2.48
N ASN A 8 5.43 14.41 2.36
CA ASN A 8 6.29 14.26 1.18
C ASN A 8 5.47 14.02 -0.09
N PHE A 9 4.45 13.17 0.00
CA PHE A 9 3.51 12.93 -1.10
C PHE A 9 2.81 14.22 -1.52
N ALA A 10 2.23 14.97 -0.57
CA ALA A 10 1.54 16.23 -0.88
C ALA A 10 2.46 17.28 -1.52
N ARG A 11 3.76 17.30 -1.16
CA ARG A 11 4.73 18.26 -1.68
C ARG A 11 5.34 17.87 -3.03
N THR A 12 5.56 16.58 -3.27
CA THR A 12 6.44 16.11 -4.35
C THR A 12 5.82 15.00 -5.21
N GLY A 13 4.69 14.44 -4.81
CA GLY A 13 4.12 13.22 -5.41
C GLY A 13 4.83 11.93 -4.99
N ASN A 14 5.93 11.99 -4.24
CA ASN A 14 6.65 10.82 -3.74
C ASN A 14 6.48 10.70 -2.21
N PRO A 15 5.91 9.59 -1.69
CA PRO A 15 5.70 9.38 -0.26
C PRO A 15 6.95 8.90 0.51
N ASN A 16 8.08 8.62 -0.16
CA ASN A 16 9.30 8.13 0.50
C ASN A 16 9.77 9.11 1.58
N ALA A 17 10.07 8.59 2.77
CA ALA A 17 10.46 9.37 3.93
C ALA A 17 11.51 8.62 4.77
N GLU A 18 12.32 9.38 5.50
CA GLU A 18 13.34 8.82 6.39
C GLU A 18 12.73 7.88 7.44
N GLY A 19 13.38 6.74 7.66
CA GLY A 19 12.93 5.71 8.61
C GLY A 19 11.78 4.82 8.10
N LEU A 20 11.44 4.91 6.82
CA LEU A 20 10.62 3.94 6.10
C LEU A 20 11.48 3.18 5.07
N PRO A 21 11.13 1.93 4.73
CA PRO A 21 11.70 1.27 3.56
C PRO A 21 11.29 2.00 2.28
N GLU A 22 12.05 1.79 1.21
CA GLU A 22 11.72 2.33 -0.10
C GLU A 22 10.33 1.86 -0.54
N TRP A 23 9.44 2.82 -0.78
CA TRP A 23 8.09 2.61 -1.27
C TRP A 23 8.04 2.97 -2.76
N GLU A 24 8.15 1.94 -3.59
CA GLU A 24 8.01 2.10 -5.03
C GLU A 24 6.55 2.35 -5.44
N PRO A 25 6.29 3.05 -6.56
CA PRO A 25 4.95 3.24 -7.09
C PRO A 25 4.21 1.92 -7.31
N TYR A 26 2.90 1.95 -7.07
CA TYR A 26 2.05 0.79 -7.28
C TYR A 26 1.92 0.47 -8.78
N THR A 27 2.08 -0.81 -9.13
CA THR A 27 1.64 -1.37 -10.44
C THR A 27 0.75 -2.58 -10.19
N ALA A 28 -0.13 -2.91 -11.14
CA ALA A 28 -1.05 -4.04 -11.01
C ALA A 28 -0.32 -5.40 -10.92
N GLU A 29 0.88 -5.49 -11.48
CA GLU A 29 1.70 -6.70 -11.49
C GLU A 29 2.42 -6.91 -10.15
N LYS A 30 3.02 -5.84 -9.59
CA LYS A 30 3.80 -5.92 -8.35
C LYS A 30 2.92 -5.81 -7.10
N GLY A 31 1.91 -4.96 -7.13
CA GLY A 31 1.04 -4.68 -5.99
C GLY A 31 1.79 -4.18 -4.76
N ALA A 32 2.71 -3.21 -4.92
CA ALA A 32 3.53 -2.67 -3.84
C ALA A 32 2.69 -1.86 -2.83
N THR A 33 2.58 -2.35 -1.60
CA THR A 33 1.79 -1.74 -0.53
C THR A 33 2.67 -1.46 0.69
N MET A 34 2.71 -0.20 1.13
CA MET A 34 3.32 0.17 2.42
C MET A 34 2.40 -0.23 3.57
N ILE A 35 2.87 -1.15 4.41
CA ILE A 35 2.20 -1.55 5.65
C ILE A 35 2.73 -0.68 6.79
N PHE A 36 1.91 0.27 7.24
CA PHE A 36 2.21 1.06 8.44
C PHE A 36 1.86 0.27 9.70
N ASN A 37 2.89 -0.08 10.47
CA ASN A 37 2.79 -0.71 11.79
C ASN A 37 4.02 -0.28 12.62
N ASN A 38 4.21 -0.84 13.82
CA ASN A 38 5.43 -0.64 14.62
C ASN A 38 6.69 -0.86 13.76
N ASP A 39 6.69 -1.95 13.00
CA ASP A 39 7.66 -2.24 11.95
C ASP A 39 7.02 -2.00 10.58
N CYS A 40 7.40 -0.89 9.94
CA CYS A 40 6.91 -0.54 8.61
C CYS A 40 7.65 -1.34 7.55
N GLN A 41 6.90 -1.91 6.60
CA GLN A 41 7.44 -2.74 5.52
C GLN A 41 6.62 -2.55 4.25
N VAL A 42 7.26 -2.68 3.09
CA VAL A 42 6.56 -2.82 1.81
C VAL A 42 6.31 -4.30 1.56
N LYS A 43 5.07 -4.64 1.22
CA LYS A 43 4.69 -5.99 0.76
C LYS A 43 4.14 -5.93 -0.65
N TYR A 44 4.20 -7.07 -1.33
CA TYR A 44 3.83 -7.22 -2.73
C TYR A 44 2.66 -8.18 -2.85
N ASN A 45 1.59 -7.76 -3.52
CA ASN A 45 0.39 -8.57 -3.76
C ASN A 45 -0.12 -9.29 -2.48
N HIS A 46 0.06 -8.63 -1.33
CA HIS A 46 0.01 -9.25 -0.01
C HIS A 46 -1.38 -9.78 0.38
N ASP A 47 -2.42 -9.28 -0.28
CA ASP A 47 -3.83 -9.56 -0.09
C ASP A 47 -4.51 -10.05 -1.38
N LYS A 48 -3.73 -10.40 -2.41
CA LYS A 48 -4.27 -10.76 -3.74
C LYS A 48 -5.24 -11.93 -3.67
N GLU A 49 -4.87 -13.03 -2.99
CA GLU A 49 -5.74 -14.20 -2.84
C GLU A 49 -7.04 -13.85 -2.10
N LEU A 50 -6.96 -13.00 -1.08
CA LEU A 50 -8.13 -12.52 -0.35
C LEU A 50 -9.06 -11.70 -1.26
N LEU A 51 -8.49 -10.78 -2.04
CA LEU A 51 -9.26 -9.96 -2.97
C LEU A 51 -9.92 -10.83 -4.05
N GLU A 52 -9.23 -11.84 -4.59
CA GLU A 52 -9.79 -12.79 -5.54
C GLU A 52 -11.00 -13.53 -4.96
N VAL A 53 -10.90 -13.98 -3.71
CA VAL A 53 -12.02 -14.62 -2.99
C VAL A 53 -13.18 -13.65 -2.80
N VAL A 54 -12.92 -12.42 -2.31
CA VAL A 54 -13.97 -11.42 -2.08
C VAL A 54 -14.66 -11.02 -3.39
N MET A 55 -13.91 -10.85 -4.48
CA MET A 55 -14.44 -10.50 -5.80
C MET A 55 -15.24 -11.65 -6.43
N ALA A 56 -14.96 -12.91 -6.09
CA ALA A 56 -15.71 -14.07 -6.58
C ALA A 56 -17.12 -14.17 -5.99
N PHE A 57 -17.39 -13.49 -4.86
CA PHE A 57 -18.74 -13.40 -4.30
C PHE A 57 -19.40 -12.10 -4.75
N PRO A 58 -20.57 -12.13 -5.40
CA PRO A 58 -21.31 -10.91 -5.65
C PRO A 58 -21.65 -10.28 -4.30
N THR A 59 -21.17 -9.06 -4.05
CA THR A 59 -21.67 -8.25 -2.93
C THR A 59 -23.17 -8.12 -3.17
N ARG A 60 -23.98 -8.91 -2.46
CA ARG A 60 -25.43 -8.69 -2.42
C ARG A 60 -25.58 -7.23 -2.03
N GLY A 61 -26.11 -6.44 -2.97
CA GLY A 61 -26.23 -5.00 -2.82
C GLY A 61 -26.86 -4.66 -1.47
N PHE A 62 -26.29 -3.65 -0.82
CA PHE A 62 -27.09 -2.81 0.05
C PHE A 62 -27.98 -1.92 -0.82
#